data_AF-A0A200HR23-F1
#
_entry.id   AF-A0A200HR23-F1
#
_cell.length_a   1.000
_cell.length_b   1.000
_cell.length_c   1.000
_cell.angle_alpha   90.00
_cell.angle_beta   90.00
_cell.angle_gamma   90.00
#
_symmetry.space_group_name_H-M   'P 1'
#
loop_
_entity.id
_entity.type
_entity.pdbx_description
1 polymer ?
#
loop_
_entity_poly.entity_id
_entity_poly.type
_entity_poly.pdbx_seq_one_letter_code
_entity_poly.pdbx_strand_id
1 'polypeptide(L)' 'MNKKLKKSLYALLGMGILSMNLSTQIEATEVNSVENKADFSTDTIYQVITDRFSDGNIQNNPTGAIFDKSNPRKYHGGDW' A
#
# COMPACT_ATOMS: atom_id res chain seq x y z
N MET A 1 -30.94 -41.01 25.64
CA MET A 1 -29.52 -40.63 25.37
C MET A 1 -28.81 -40.27 26.67
N ASN A 2 -27.71 -40.96 27.02
CA ASN A 2 -27.00 -40.84 28.30
C ASN A 2 -26.39 -39.43 28.48
N LYS A 3 -26.50 -38.84 29.68
CA LYS A 3 -25.92 -37.52 30.01
C LYS A 3 -24.41 -37.46 29.72
N LYS A 4 -23.68 -38.57 29.88
CA LYS A 4 -22.26 -38.68 29.54
C LYS A 4 -22.01 -38.55 28.03
N LEU A 5 -22.88 -39.11 27.20
CA LEU A 5 -22.77 -39.08 25.74
C LEU A 5 -23.02 -37.67 25.19
N LYS A 6 -23.99 -36.93 25.75
CA LYS A 6 -24.24 -35.53 25.36
C LYS A 6 -23.06 -34.62 25.69
N LYS A 7 -22.47 -34.77 26.89
CA LYS A 7 -21.27 -34.00 27.29
C LYS A 7 -20.07 -34.27 26.38
N SER A 8 -19.86 -35.53 26.01
CA SER A 8 -18.82 -35.91 25.04
C SER A 8 -19.06 -35.25 23.68
N LEU A 9 -20.31 -35.24 23.20
CA LEU A 9 -20.66 -34.61 21.93
C LEU A 9 -20.46 -33.08 21.94
N TYR A 10 -20.83 -32.40 23.03
CA TYR A 10 -20.59 -30.95 23.18
C TYR A 10 -19.10 -30.62 23.29
N ALA A 11 -18.29 -31.48 23.92
CA ALA A 11 -16.84 -31.32 23.97
C ALA A 11 -16.21 -31.49 22.57
N LEU A 12 -16.65 -32.48 21.80
CA LEU A 12 -16.23 -32.68 20.41
C LEU A 12 -16.65 -31.52 19.50
N LEU A 13 -17.88 -31.01 19.64
CA LEU A 13 -18.35 -29.85 18.86
C LEU A 13 -17.55 -28.58 19.20
N GLY A 14 -17.25 -28.35 20.49
CA GLY A 14 -16.45 -27.22 20.94
C GLY A 14 -14.99 -27.28 20.46
N MET A 15 -14.39 -28.48 20.43
CA MET A 15 -13.04 -28.68 19.88
C MET A 15 -12.98 -28.53 18.37
N GLY A 16 -14.03 -28.91 17.63
CA GLY A 16 -14.11 -28.74 16.18
C GLY A 16 -14.22 -27.28 15.72
N ILE A 17 -14.83 -26.40 16.52
CA ILE A 17 -14.96 -24.97 16.19
C ILE A 17 -13.65 -24.22 16.47
N LEU A 18 -12.87 -24.65 17.47
CA LEU A 18 -11.58 -24.05 17.82
C LEU A 18 -10.49 -24.37 16.80
N SER A 19 -10.54 -25.54 16.16
CA SER A 19 -9.57 -25.97 15.15
C SER A 19 -9.76 -25.35 13.76
N MET A 20 -10.89 -24.68 13.49
CA MET A 20 -11.16 -24.02 12.20
C MET A 20 -10.53 -22.63 12.04
N ASN A 21 -9.92 -22.07 13.09
CA ASN A 21 -9.43 -20.68 13.08
C ASN A 21 -7.90 -20.53 13.13
N LEU A 22 -7.12 -21.61 12.95
CA LEU A 22 -5.68 -21.59 13.25
C LEU A 22 -4.72 -21.70 12.06
N SER A 23 -5.09 -21.15 10.90
CA SER A 23 -4.17 -21.09 9.76
C SER A 23 -4.31 -19.78 8.99
N THR A 24 -4.04 -18.64 9.62
CA THR A 24 -3.67 -17.45 8.85
C THR A 24 -2.24 -17.64 8.37
N GLN A 25 -2.07 -17.99 7.09
CA GLN A 25 -0.76 -17.95 6.45
C GLN A 25 -0.35 -16.48 6.32
N ILE A 26 0.64 -16.08 7.12
CA ILE A 26 1.31 -14.79 6.96
C ILE A 26 2.46 -15.06 6.00
N GLU A 27 2.31 -14.62 4.75
CA GLU A 27 3.41 -14.62 3.80
C GLU A 27 4.19 -13.32 3.96
N ALA A 28 5.52 -13.44 4.07
CA ALA A 28 6.39 -12.28 4.02
C ALA A 28 6.48 -11.80 2.57
N THR A 29 6.32 -10.49 2.36
CA THR A 29 6.56 -9.88 1.06
C THR A 29 8.03 -10.08 0.66
N GLU A 30 8.27 -10.42 -0.60
CA GLU A 30 9.64 -10.53 -1.11
C GLU A 30 10.38 -9.19 -0.96
N VAL A 31 11.67 -9.26 -0.62
CA VAL A 31 12.49 -8.08 -0.29
C VAL A 31 12.55 -7.06 -1.43
N ASN A 32 12.55 -7.52 -2.68
CA ASN A 32 12.64 -6.71 -3.89
C ASN A 32 11.29 -6.50 -4.60
N SER A 33 10.18 -6.83 -3.94
CA SER A 33 8.84 -6.55 -4.49
C SER A 33 8.50 -5.08 -4.32
N VAL A 34 7.82 -4.48 -5.32
CA VAL A 34 7.28 -3.11 -5.23
C VAL A 34 6.25 -2.94 -4.11
N GLU A 35 5.66 -4.04 -3.64
CA GLU A 35 4.72 -4.02 -2.51
C GLU A 35 5.44 -3.92 -1.15
N ASN A 36 6.76 -4.15 -1.10
CA ASN A 36 7.55 -3.96 0.11
C ASN A 36 7.78 -2.47 0.35
N LYS A 37 6.94 -1.87 1.20
CA LYS A 37 7.02 -0.44 1.57
C LYS A 37 7.85 -0.19 2.84
N ALA A 38 8.48 -1.23 3.38
CA ALA A 38 9.20 -1.18 4.65
C ALA A 38 10.73 -1.12 4.49
N ASP A 39 11.28 -1.64 3.38
CA ASP A 39 12.70 -1.64 3.08
C ASP A 39 12.94 -1.19 1.64
N PHE A 40 13.83 -0.21 1.47
CA PHE A 40 14.21 0.38 0.17
C PHE A 40 15.68 0.10 -0.17
N SER A 41 16.36 -0.77 0.57
CA SER A 41 17.79 -1.07 0.39
C SER A 41 18.12 -1.73 -0.96
N THR A 42 17.13 -2.37 -1.58
CA THR A 42 17.24 -2.96 -2.93
C THR A 42 16.91 -1.97 -4.05
N ASP A 43 16.36 -0.80 -3.72
CA ASP A 43 15.81 0.14 -4.68
C ASP A 43 16.81 1.24 -5.04
N THR A 44 16.61 1.85 -6.20
CA THR A 44 17.29 3.09 -6.59
C THR A 44 16.28 4.23 -6.63
N ILE A 45 16.46 5.22 -5.75
CA ILE A 45 15.56 6.36 -5.64
C ILE A 45 15.93 7.42 -6.69
N TYR A 46 14.95 7.83 -7.49
CA TYR A 46 15.06 9.00 -8.37
C TYR A 46 14.25 10.16 -7.78
N GLN A 47 14.95 11.21 -7.32
CA GLN A 47 14.30 12.38 -6.75
C GLN A 47 13.84 13.33 -7.87
N VAL A 48 12.53 13.52 -7.99
CA VAL A 48 11.91 14.39 -8.99
C VAL A 48 11.39 15.67 -8.33
N ILE A 49 11.71 16.82 -8.93
CA ILE A 49 11.02 18.09 -8.64
C ILE A 49 9.91 18.21 -9.67
N THR A 50 8.67 17.87 -9.30
CA THR A 50 7.53 17.72 -10.23
C THR A 50 7.40 18.89 -11.19
N ASP A 51 7.31 20.12 -10.67
CA ASP A 51 7.17 21.36 -11.46
C ASP A 51 8.29 21.56 -12.52
N ARG A 52 9.46 20.93 -12.33
CA ARG A 52 10.67 21.10 -13.15
C ARG A 52 11.04 19.88 -13.98
N PHE A 53 10.20 18.86 -14.01
CA PHE A 53 10.51 17.62 -14.71
C PHE A 53 9.86 17.57 -16.10
N SER A 54 8.54 17.55 -16.16
CA SER A 54 7.78 17.49 -17.43
C SER A 54 6.39 18.07 -17.23
N ASP A 55 5.96 18.93 -18.16
CA ASP A 55 4.60 19.50 -18.26
C ASP A 55 3.80 18.60 -19.22
N GLY A 56 3.10 17.61 -18.64
CA GLY A 56 2.34 16.60 -19.37
C GLY A 56 0.94 17.06 -19.75
N ASN A 57 0.37 18.04 -19.04
CA ASN A 57 -0.96 18.57 -19.32
C ASN A 57 -1.03 20.10 -19.17
N ILE A 58 -0.75 20.80 -20.26
CA ILE A 58 -0.79 22.27 -20.35
C ILE A 58 -2.12 22.89 -19.88
N GLN A 59 -3.23 22.15 -19.91
CA GLN A 59 -4.54 22.67 -19.49
C GLN A 59 -4.66 22.86 -17.98
N ASN A 60 -3.83 22.19 -17.18
CA ASN A 60 -3.79 22.38 -15.73
C ASN A 60 -2.82 23.50 -15.29
N ASN A 61 -2.10 24.11 -16.25
CA ASN A 61 -1.11 25.11 -15.92
C ASN A 61 -1.74 26.31 -15.22
N PRO A 62 -1.08 26.85 -14.18
CA PRO A 62 -1.53 28.09 -13.57
C PRO A 62 -1.52 29.24 -14.58
N THR A 63 -2.36 30.24 -14.35
CA THR A 63 -2.41 31.45 -15.19
C THR A 63 -1.93 32.68 -14.41
N GLY A 64 -1.62 33.75 -15.14
CA GLY A 64 -1.20 35.02 -14.55
C GLY A 64 0.23 35.01 -13.98
N ALA A 65 0.50 35.88 -13.01
CA ALA A 65 1.86 36.20 -12.54
C ALA A 65 2.56 35.05 -11.78
N ILE A 66 1.91 33.91 -11.58
CA ILE A 66 2.47 32.75 -10.86
C ILE A 66 3.07 31.70 -11.80
N PHE A 67 2.81 31.78 -13.12
CA PHE A 67 3.33 30.88 -14.13
C PHE A 67 4.36 31.58 -15.03
N ASP A 68 5.61 31.15 -14.95
CA ASP A 68 6.72 31.74 -15.71
C ASP A 68 7.91 30.78 -15.74
N LYS A 69 8.14 30.13 -16.89
CA LYS A 69 9.23 29.18 -17.08
C LYS A 69 10.63 29.82 -17.06
N SER A 70 10.73 31.15 -17.16
CA SER A 70 12.00 31.87 -17.07
C SER A 70 12.41 32.21 -15.64
N ASN A 71 11.46 32.21 -14.69
CA ASN A 71 11.71 32.55 -13.30
C ASN A 71 11.76 31.29 -12.43
N PRO A 72 12.91 30.97 -11.79
CA PRO A 72 13.06 29.73 -11.01
C PRO A 72 12.23 29.70 -9.72
N ARG A 73 11.51 30.79 -9.37
CA ARG A 73 10.61 30.87 -8.20
C ARG A 73 9.14 30.76 -8.57
N LYS A 74 8.81 30.55 -9.85
CA LYS A 74 7.44 30.44 -10.35
C LYS A 74 7.15 29.01 -10.78
N TYR A 75 5.87 28.73 -11.04
CA TYR A 75 5.45 27.46 -11.62
C TYR A 75 5.90 27.37 -13.08
N HIS A 76 6.44 26.22 -13.43
CA HIS A 76 6.93 25.86 -14.76
C HIS A 76 6.01 24.85 -15.46
N GLY A 77 5.01 24.34 -14.73
CA GLY A 77 3.91 23.55 -15.27
C GLY A 77 4.12 22.05 -15.15
N GLY A 78 5.21 21.62 -14.52
CA GLY A 78 5.42 20.20 -14.33
C GLY A 78 4.37 19.58 -13.39
N ASP A 79 3.86 18.42 -13.78
CA ASP A 79 2.72 17.75 -13.18
C ASP A 79 2.95 16.22 -13.04
N TRP A 80 1.95 15.51 -12.53
CA TRP A 80 1.97 14.05 -12.34
C TRP A 80 1.40 13.32 -13.54
#